data_AF-A0A1G3HDZ5-F1
#
_entry.id   AF-A0A1G3HDZ5-F1
#
_cell.length_a   1.000
_cell.length_b   1.000
_cell.length_c   1.000
_cell.angle_alpha   90.00
_cell.angle_beta   90.00
_cell.angle_gamma   90.00
#
_symmetry.space_group_name_H-M   'P 1'
#
loop_
_entity.id
_entity.type
_entity.pdbx_description
1 polymer ?
#
loop_
_entity_poly.entity_id
_entity_poly.type
_entity_poly.pdbx_seq_one_letter_code
_entity_poly.pdbx_strand_id
1 'polypeptide(L)'
;MIILSDYLMGRDALYPAALTEAITENAKDLLGRVNLLLSWAYKENVRPALDKITGTHVASGWRPPMVNDATSNAAAHSSHLDGNGIDLRDNGLRDLARWCLRNLDALDEIGLYMEDPQWTPTWVHLQRVPPKSRRRVYIPSSKPPLVAMLPEQEQGLGNVA
;
A
#
# COMPACT_ATOMS: atom_id res chain seq x y z
N MET A 1 6.33 1.91 -14.14
CA MET A 1 7.29 1.54 -13.09
C MET A 1 7.39 2.72 -12.15
N ILE A 2 7.17 2.50 -10.85
CA ILE A 2 7.29 3.50 -9.80
C ILE A 2 8.78 3.61 -9.45
N ILE A 3 9.32 4.82 -9.51
CA ILE A 3 10.71 5.09 -9.15
C ILE A 3 10.79 5.76 -7.77
N LEU A 4 12.01 5.82 -7.22
CA LEU A 4 12.23 6.34 -5.87
C LEU A 4 11.75 7.79 -5.70
N SER A 5 11.88 8.64 -6.72
CA SER A 5 11.38 10.02 -6.66
C SER A 5 9.85 10.10 -6.56
N ASP A 6 9.11 9.21 -7.24
CA ASP A 6 7.64 9.13 -7.14
C ASP A 6 7.24 8.78 -5.70
N TYR A 7 7.99 7.88 -5.07
CA TYR A 7 7.77 7.41 -3.70
C TYR A 7 8.12 8.46 -2.64
N LEU A 8 9.24 9.18 -2.83
CA LEU A 8 9.68 10.20 -1.87
C LEU A 8 8.84 11.47 -1.95
N MET A 9 8.19 11.75 -3.08
CA MET A 9 7.24 12.87 -3.25
C MET A 9 7.84 14.24 -2.88
N GLY A 10 9.16 14.42 -3.12
CA GLY A 10 9.91 15.63 -2.76
C GLY A 10 10.16 15.81 -1.26
N ARG A 11 9.73 14.86 -0.42
CA ARG A 11 9.93 14.92 1.03
C ARG A 11 11.39 14.71 1.42
N ASP A 12 12.16 14.07 0.57
CA ASP A 12 13.62 13.93 0.68
C ASP A 12 14.34 15.28 0.65
N ALA A 13 13.88 16.21 -0.20
CA ALA A 13 14.41 17.57 -0.23
C ALA A 13 13.93 18.43 0.96
N LEU A 14 12.69 18.21 1.41
CA LEU A 14 12.09 18.98 2.51
C LEU A 14 12.55 18.51 3.90
N TYR A 15 12.85 17.22 4.06
CA TYR A 15 13.20 16.57 5.33
C TYR A 15 14.45 15.68 5.21
N PRO A 16 15.57 16.18 4.66
CA PRO A 16 16.74 15.35 4.35
C PRO A 16 17.33 14.68 5.59
N ALA A 17 17.32 15.37 6.75
CA ALA A 17 17.85 14.82 8.00
C ALA A 17 17.01 13.66 8.58
N ALA A 18 15.73 13.55 8.19
CA ALA A 18 14.87 12.45 8.61
C ALA A 18 14.96 11.23 7.67
N LEU A 19 15.47 11.42 6.45
CA LEU A 19 15.64 10.35 5.48
C LEU A 19 16.99 9.66 5.69
N THR A 20 16.96 8.55 6.42
CA THR A 20 18.17 7.75 6.63
C THR A 20 18.46 6.84 5.44
N GLU A 21 19.70 6.37 5.35
CA GLU A 21 20.09 5.35 4.37
C GLU A 21 19.24 4.08 4.52
N ALA A 22 18.97 3.63 5.75
CA ALA A 22 18.13 2.47 6.01
C ALA A 22 16.70 2.64 5.47
N ILE A 23 16.09 3.82 5.61
CA ILE A 23 14.76 4.11 5.04
C ILE A 23 14.81 4.05 3.51
N THR A 24 15.89 4.56 2.91
CA THR A 24 16.07 4.54 1.46
C THR A 24 16.26 3.11 0.93
N GLU A 25 17.02 2.27 1.61
CA GLU A 25 17.19 0.87 1.23
C GLU A 25 15.88 0.08 1.41
N ASN A 26 15.14 0.33 2.49
CA ASN A 26 13.81 -0.24 2.69
C ASN A 26 12.84 0.15 1.55
N ALA A 27 12.86 1.42 1.14
CA ALA A 27 12.04 1.93 0.05
C ALA A 27 12.40 1.26 -1.28
N LYS A 28 13.70 1.07 -1.57
CA LYS A 28 14.15 0.38 -2.80
C LYS A 28 13.67 -1.07 -2.83
N ASP A 29 13.80 -1.82 -1.73
CA ASP A 29 13.30 -3.21 -1.62
C ASP A 29 11.78 -3.26 -1.81
N LEU A 30 11.04 -2.37 -1.12
CA LEU A 30 9.58 -2.26 -1.29
C LEU A 30 9.21 -1.98 -2.75
N LEU A 31 9.85 -1.01 -3.41
CA LEU A 31 9.56 -0.63 -4.78
C LEU A 31 9.88 -1.74 -5.77
N GLY A 32 10.91 -2.56 -5.54
CA GLY A 32 11.19 -3.75 -6.34
C GLY A 32 10.01 -4.72 -6.34
N ARG A 33 9.46 -5.02 -5.14
CA ARG A 33 8.31 -5.92 -4.96
C ARG A 33 7.04 -5.33 -5.56
N VAL A 34 6.76 -4.05 -5.28
CA VAL A 34 5.56 -3.37 -5.77
C VAL A 34 5.57 -3.27 -7.30
N ASN A 35 6.72 -2.96 -7.91
CA ASN A 35 6.82 -2.93 -9.36
C ASN A 35 6.63 -4.30 -10.00
N LEU A 36 7.11 -5.38 -9.35
CA LEU A 36 6.87 -6.74 -9.81
C LEU A 36 5.38 -7.09 -9.73
N LEU A 37 4.70 -6.78 -8.62
CA LEU A 37 3.25 -6.95 -8.46
C LEU A 37 2.48 -6.21 -9.58
N LEU A 38 2.80 -4.94 -9.81
CA LEU A 38 2.16 -4.14 -10.84
C LEU A 38 2.43 -4.68 -12.23
N SER A 39 3.61 -5.25 -12.49
CA SER A 39 3.90 -5.90 -13.78
C SER A 39 2.95 -7.08 -14.05
N TRP A 40 2.52 -7.79 -13.01
CA TRP A 40 1.57 -8.90 -13.13
C TRP A 40 0.15 -8.38 -13.34
N ALA A 41 -0.31 -7.43 -12.52
CA ALA A 41 -1.61 -6.78 -12.70
C ALA A 41 -1.76 -6.15 -14.10
N TYR A 42 -0.68 -5.58 -14.64
CA TYR A 42 -0.68 -4.94 -15.96
C TYR A 42 -0.91 -5.94 -17.09
N LYS A 43 -0.47 -7.20 -16.94
CA LYS A 43 -0.75 -8.27 -17.92
C LYS A 43 -2.24 -8.59 -18.00
N GLU A 44 -2.98 -8.34 -16.93
CA GLU A 44 -4.44 -8.49 -16.84
C GLU A 44 -5.21 -7.18 -17.06
N ASN A 45 -4.54 -6.15 -17.60
CA ASN A 45 -5.11 -4.82 -17.83
C ASN A 45 -5.59 -4.09 -16.56
N VAL A 46 -5.16 -4.52 -15.37
CA VAL A 46 -5.44 -3.82 -14.11
C VAL A 46 -4.33 -2.82 -13.83
N ARG A 47 -4.68 -1.56 -13.59
CA ARG A 47 -3.72 -0.48 -13.34
C ARG A 47 -4.18 0.39 -12.16
N PRO A 48 -3.27 0.84 -11.28
CA PRO A 48 -3.58 1.92 -10.35
C PRO A 48 -4.02 3.17 -11.13
N ALA A 49 -4.87 3.98 -10.52
CA ALA A 49 -5.19 5.30 -11.06
C ALA A 49 -4.01 6.26 -10.85
N LEU A 50 -4.08 7.44 -11.49
CA LEU A 50 -3.17 8.54 -11.19
C LEU A 50 -3.71 9.34 -10.01
N ASP A 51 -2.86 9.58 -9.04
CA ASP A 51 -3.13 10.51 -7.95
C ASP A 51 -3.09 11.95 -8.49
N LYS A 52 -4.11 12.74 -8.15
CA LYS A 52 -4.26 14.10 -8.67
C LYS A 52 -3.25 15.08 -8.08
N ILE A 53 -2.66 14.76 -6.93
CA ILE A 53 -1.69 15.61 -6.23
C ILE A 53 -0.28 15.29 -6.73
N THR A 54 0.07 13.99 -6.80
CA THR A 54 1.43 13.60 -7.20
C THR A 54 1.62 13.50 -8.71
N GLY A 55 0.53 13.32 -9.47
CA GLY A 55 0.61 13.02 -10.91
C GLY A 55 1.14 11.61 -11.21
N THR A 56 1.32 10.76 -10.20
CA THR A 56 1.84 9.39 -10.30
C THR A 56 0.82 8.37 -9.76
N HIS A 57 1.13 7.08 -9.82
CA HIS A 57 0.32 6.05 -9.14
C HIS A 57 0.45 6.08 -7.61
N VAL A 58 1.44 6.78 -7.07
CA VAL A 58 1.70 6.85 -5.63
C VAL A 58 0.82 7.93 -5.01
N ALA A 59 -0.10 7.51 -4.14
CA ALA A 59 -0.88 8.42 -3.31
C ALA A 59 -0.09 8.87 -2.07
N SER A 60 0.72 7.97 -1.49
CA SER A 60 1.63 8.30 -0.39
C SER A 60 2.78 7.28 -0.31
N GLY A 61 4.03 7.76 -0.29
CA GLY A 61 5.21 6.93 0.00
C GLY A 61 5.79 7.24 1.38
N TRP A 62 7.11 7.40 1.49
CA TRP A 62 7.76 7.63 2.79
C TRP A 62 7.20 8.86 3.51
N ARG A 63 6.92 8.73 4.81
CA ARG A 63 6.45 9.83 5.66
C ARG A 63 7.49 10.13 6.73
N PRO A 64 8.09 11.33 6.78
CA PRO A 64 8.79 11.76 7.99
C PRO A 64 7.79 11.91 9.16
N PRO A 65 8.25 11.86 10.43
CA PRO A 65 7.35 11.89 11.60
C PRO A 65 6.31 13.00 11.56
N MET A 66 6.71 14.24 11.25
CA MET A 66 5.79 15.39 11.16
C MET A 66 4.68 15.19 10.11
N VAL A 67 5.00 14.59 8.97
CA VAL A 67 4.00 14.31 7.92
C VAL A 67 3.09 13.17 8.35
N ASN A 68 3.62 12.16 9.02
CA ASN A 68 2.80 11.06 9.56
C ASN A 68 1.81 11.57 10.62
N ASP A 69 2.26 12.40 11.55
CA ASP A 69 1.42 12.97 12.61
C ASP A 69 0.31 13.87 12.05
N ALA A 70 0.59 14.60 10.96
CA ALA A 70 -0.40 15.39 10.25
C ALA A 70 -1.33 14.55 9.34
N THR A 71 -1.03 13.27 9.12
CA THR A 71 -1.84 12.39 8.27
C THR A 71 -3.00 11.82 9.08
N SER A 72 -4.22 12.18 8.69
CA SER A 72 -5.45 11.71 9.34
C SER A 72 -5.48 10.19 9.49
N ASN A 73 -5.71 9.72 10.73
CA ASN A 73 -5.80 8.29 11.10
C ASN A 73 -4.50 7.49 10.90
N ALA A 74 -3.36 8.12 10.66
CA ALA A 74 -2.10 7.41 10.60
C ALA A 74 -1.75 6.75 11.95
N ALA A 75 -1.22 5.53 11.89
CA ALA A 75 -0.70 4.86 13.06
C ALA A 75 0.62 5.50 13.51
N ALA A 76 0.86 5.55 14.83
CA ALA A 76 2.11 6.04 15.41
C ALA A 76 3.34 5.22 14.97
N HIS A 77 3.13 3.93 14.69
CA HIS A 77 4.16 3.02 14.15
C HIS A 77 3.79 2.58 12.74
N SER A 78 3.54 3.54 11.85
CA SER A 78 3.22 3.28 10.45
C SER A 78 4.42 2.74 9.68
N SER A 79 4.19 1.76 8.79
CA SER A 79 5.20 1.25 7.87
C SER A 79 5.78 2.33 6.92
N HIS A 80 5.08 3.44 6.71
CA HIS A 80 5.59 4.56 5.91
C HIS A 80 6.73 5.33 6.57
N LEU A 81 6.82 5.32 7.91
CA LEU A 81 7.90 6.01 8.64
C LEU A 81 9.27 5.43 8.28
N ASP A 82 9.31 4.10 8.11
CA ASP A 82 10.53 3.34 7.92
C ASP A 82 10.80 2.96 6.45
N GLY A 83 10.05 3.51 5.50
CA GLY A 83 10.19 3.17 4.07
C GLY A 83 9.63 1.80 3.70
N ASN A 84 8.78 1.21 4.54
CA ASN A 84 8.27 -0.15 4.40
C ASN A 84 6.85 -0.23 3.83
N GLY A 85 6.15 0.90 3.74
CA GLY A 85 4.77 1.01 3.27
C GLY A 85 4.62 1.99 2.10
N ILE A 86 3.61 1.73 1.26
CA ILE A 86 3.20 2.57 0.13
C ILE A 86 1.68 2.53 -0.02
N ASP A 87 1.08 3.68 -0.35
CA ASP A 87 -0.31 3.79 -0.76
C ASP A 87 -0.35 4.04 -2.27
N LEU A 88 -0.94 3.11 -3.02
CA LEU A 88 -1.17 3.26 -4.45
C LEU A 88 -2.59 3.76 -4.69
N ARG A 89 -2.76 4.77 -5.54
CA ARG A 89 -4.08 5.29 -5.88
C ARG A 89 -4.88 4.21 -6.61
N ASP A 90 -6.03 3.84 -6.06
CA ASP A 90 -6.96 2.94 -6.76
C ASP A 90 -8.00 3.76 -7.52
N ASN A 91 -8.62 3.13 -8.51
CA ASN A 91 -9.69 3.76 -9.29
C ASN A 91 -11.03 3.63 -8.56
N GLY A 92 -12.07 4.31 -9.07
CA GLY A 92 -13.41 4.27 -8.46
C GLY A 92 -14.07 2.88 -8.47
N LEU A 93 -13.61 1.98 -9.33
CA LEU A 93 -14.06 0.58 -9.40
C LEU A 93 -13.27 -0.35 -8.47
N ARG A 94 -12.17 0.14 -7.89
CA ARG A 94 -11.27 -0.57 -6.97
C ARG A 94 -10.60 -1.78 -7.62
N ASP A 95 -10.25 -1.66 -8.89
CA ASP A 95 -9.74 -2.79 -9.69
C ASP A 95 -8.43 -3.35 -9.14
N LEU A 96 -7.54 -2.48 -8.61
CA LEU A 96 -6.27 -2.96 -8.05
C LEU A 96 -6.52 -3.73 -6.75
N ALA A 97 -7.35 -3.20 -5.85
CA ALA A 97 -7.72 -3.91 -4.62
C ALA A 97 -8.35 -5.28 -4.92
N ARG A 98 -9.31 -5.31 -5.85
CA ARG A 98 -9.97 -6.54 -6.30
C ARG A 98 -8.97 -7.53 -6.90
N TRP A 99 -8.05 -7.07 -7.75
CA TRP A 99 -7.04 -7.94 -8.35
C TRP A 99 -6.11 -8.52 -7.28
N CYS A 100 -5.66 -7.73 -6.29
CA CYS A 100 -4.87 -8.25 -5.18
C CYS A 100 -5.62 -9.33 -4.38
N LEU A 101 -6.92 -9.12 -4.11
CA LEU A 101 -7.75 -10.09 -3.39
C LEU A 101 -7.93 -11.42 -4.15
N ARG A 102 -7.94 -11.40 -5.49
CA ARG A 102 -8.00 -12.63 -6.31
C ARG A 102 -6.65 -13.33 -6.44
N ASN A 103 -5.55 -12.62 -6.19
CA ASN A 103 -4.18 -13.07 -6.40
C ASN A 103 -3.35 -12.95 -5.12
N LEU A 104 -3.88 -13.45 -4.00
CA LEU A 104 -3.17 -13.37 -2.71
C LEU A 104 -1.86 -14.18 -2.69
N ASP A 105 -1.79 -15.23 -3.51
CA ASP A 105 -0.57 -16.00 -3.80
C ASP A 105 0.53 -15.12 -4.42
N ALA A 106 0.17 -14.23 -5.34
CA ALA A 106 1.11 -13.27 -5.91
C ALA A 106 1.69 -12.34 -4.84
N LEU A 107 0.85 -11.84 -3.91
CA LEU A 107 1.33 -11.04 -2.78
C LEU A 107 2.21 -11.87 -1.83
N ASP A 108 1.89 -13.16 -1.64
CA ASP A 108 2.67 -14.08 -0.82
C ASP A 108 4.06 -14.33 -1.39
N GLU A 109 4.14 -14.67 -2.68
CA GLU A 109 5.37 -14.97 -3.42
C GLU A 109 6.41 -13.85 -3.30
N ILE A 110 5.97 -12.59 -3.39
CA ILE A 110 6.85 -11.42 -3.32
C ILE A 110 6.92 -10.78 -1.92
N GLY A 111 6.29 -11.38 -0.92
CA GLY A 111 6.37 -10.93 0.47
C GLY A 111 5.70 -9.58 0.76
N LEU A 112 4.58 -9.25 0.09
CA LEU A 112 3.80 -8.03 0.36
C LEU A 112 2.51 -8.30 1.14
N TYR A 113 2.23 -7.49 2.15
CA TYR A 113 0.98 -7.48 2.90
C TYR A 113 0.15 -6.27 2.47
N MET A 114 -1.18 -6.37 2.58
CA MET A 114 -2.09 -5.28 2.26
C MET A 114 -3.09 -5.02 3.37
N GLU A 115 -3.49 -3.76 3.53
CA GLU A 115 -4.65 -3.45 4.37
C GLU A 115 -5.93 -3.99 3.72
N ASP A 116 -6.90 -4.35 4.55
CA ASP A 116 -8.23 -4.70 4.09
C ASP A 116 -8.83 -3.51 3.31
N PRO A 117 -9.23 -3.71 2.03
CA PRO A 117 -9.69 -2.62 1.19
C PRO A 117 -10.86 -1.82 1.77
N GLN A 118 -11.64 -2.38 2.70
CA GLN A 118 -12.73 -1.66 3.35
C GLN A 118 -12.26 -0.44 4.16
N TRP A 119 -11.00 -0.39 4.58
CA TRP A 119 -10.39 0.77 5.24
C TRP A 119 -9.63 1.68 4.28
N THR A 120 -9.39 1.24 3.04
CA THR A 120 -8.65 1.98 2.01
C THR A 120 -9.52 2.15 0.76
N PRO A 121 -10.64 2.91 0.82
CA PRO A 121 -11.65 2.92 -0.23
C PRO A 121 -11.17 3.51 -1.56
N THR A 122 -10.11 4.32 -1.54
CA THR A 122 -9.59 5.01 -2.73
C THR A 122 -8.10 4.74 -2.98
N TRP A 123 -7.50 3.81 -2.23
CA TRP A 123 -6.10 3.42 -2.38
C TRP A 123 -5.90 1.96 -1.99
N VAL A 124 -4.77 1.37 -2.41
CA VAL A 124 -4.30 0.08 -1.92
C VAL A 124 -3.04 0.35 -1.11
N HIS A 125 -3.12 0.10 0.20
CA HIS A 125 -1.94 0.09 1.05
C HIS A 125 -1.19 -1.23 0.90
N LEU A 126 0.11 -1.16 0.64
CA LEU A 126 1.02 -2.31 0.58
C LEU A 126 2.20 -2.08 1.52
N GLN A 127 2.63 -3.13 2.20
CA GLN A 127 3.86 -3.11 3.00
C GLN A 127 4.65 -4.42 2.90
N ARG A 128 5.98 -4.34 3.01
CA ARG A 128 6.86 -5.52 2.94
C ARG A 128 7.10 -6.21 4.29
N VAL A 129 6.67 -5.58 5.37
CA VAL A 129 6.79 -6.12 6.74
C VAL A 129 5.45 -6.75 7.16
N PRO A 130 5.45 -7.91 7.85
CA PRO A 130 4.21 -8.52 8.29
C PRO A 130 3.49 -7.61 9.31
N PRO A 131 2.16 -7.49 9.23
CA PRO A 131 1.38 -6.87 10.29
C PRO A 131 1.45 -7.76 11.55
N LYS A 132 1.07 -7.21 12.71
CA LYS A 132 1.04 -7.97 13.98
C LYS A 132 0.20 -9.25 13.90
N SER A 133 -0.89 -9.22 13.13
CA SER A 133 -1.76 -10.38 12.90
C SER A 133 -1.15 -11.45 12.00
N ARG A 134 -0.05 -11.13 11.28
CA ARG A 134 0.58 -11.94 10.23
C ARG A 134 -0.34 -12.32 9.06
N ARG A 135 -1.56 -11.75 9.00
CA ARG A 135 -2.48 -11.99 7.89
C ARG A 135 -2.02 -11.21 6.66
N ARG A 136 -2.14 -11.84 5.48
CA ARG A 136 -1.80 -11.22 4.19
C ARG A 136 -2.65 -9.97 3.90
N VAL A 137 -3.94 -10.07 4.19
CA VAL A 137 -4.91 -8.97 4.23
C VAL A 137 -5.24 -8.70 5.69
N TYR A 138 -5.02 -7.47 6.18
CA TYR A 138 -5.18 -7.15 7.60
C TYR A 138 -6.03 -5.91 7.86
N ILE A 139 -6.76 -5.94 8.97
CA ILE A 139 -7.52 -4.79 9.45
C ILE A 139 -6.54 -3.79 10.09
N PRO A 140 -6.46 -2.53 9.62
CA PRO A 140 -5.44 -1.59 10.07
C PRO A 140 -5.77 -0.88 11.38
N SER A 141 -7.05 -0.82 11.76
CA SER A 141 -7.49 -0.16 12.99
C SER A 141 -8.75 -0.78 13.56
N SER A 142 -9.07 -0.50 14.82
CA SER A 142 -10.32 -0.91 15.47
C SER A 142 -11.54 -0.09 15.05
N LYS A 143 -11.37 0.95 14.23
CA LYS A 143 -12.49 1.73 13.70
C LYS A 143 -13.32 0.88 12.72
N PRO A 144 -14.63 1.14 12.59
CA PRO A 144 -15.45 0.48 11.59
C PRO A 144 -14.88 0.66 10.16
N PRO A 145 -15.16 -0.27 9.24
CA PRO A 145 -14.81 -0.12 7.84
C PRO A 145 -15.45 1.14 7.23
N LEU A 146 -14.76 1.76 6.27
CA LEU A 146 -15.21 2.98 5.60
C LEU A 146 -16.18 2.70 4.46
N VAL A 147 -16.10 1.51 3.86
CA VAL A 147 -16.95 1.04 2.76
C VAL A 147 -17.30 -0.43 2.95
N ALA A 148 -18.34 -0.89 2.25
CA ALA A 148 -18.72 -2.30 2.23
C ALA A 148 -17.62 -3.21 1.65
N MET A 149 -17.72 -4.50 1.99
CA MET A 149 -16.88 -5.56 1.42
C MET A 149 -16.96 -5.59 -0.10
N LEU A 150 -15.84 -5.91 -0.73
CA LEU A 150 -15.81 -6.33 -2.12
C LEU A 150 -16.29 -7.79 -2.22
N PRO A 151 -16.89 -8.21 -3.36
CA PRO A 151 -17.32 -9.59 -3.57
C PRO A 151 -16.21 -10.62 -3.33
N GLU A 152 -14.96 -10.29 -3.67
CA GLU A 152 -13.78 -11.13 -3.44
C GLU A 152 -13.52 -11.39 -1.94
N GLN A 153 -13.95 -10.49 -1.05
CA GLN A 153 -13.81 -10.66 0.40
C GLN A 153 -14.90 -11.58 0.96
N GLU A 154 -16.09 -11.60 0.34
CA GLU A 154 -17.19 -12.47 0.75
C GLU A 154 -16.90 -13.94 0.44
N GLN A 155 -16.23 -14.22 -0.68
CA GLN A 155 -15.89 -15.59 -1.11
C GLN A 155 -14.87 -16.27 -0.18
N GLY A 156 -14.05 -15.51 0.54
CA GLY A 156 -13.10 -16.02 1.54
C GLY A 156 -13.74 -16.49 2.85
N LEU A 157 -15.02 -16.18 3.09
CA LEU A 157 -15.75 -16.61 4.29
C LEU A 157 -16.41 -18.00 4.15
N GLY A 158 -16.38 -18.59 2.94
CA GLY A 158 -17.06 -19.85 2.62
C GLY A 158 -16.24 -21.14 2.82
N ASN A 159 -14.93 -21.05 3.08
CA ASN A 159 -14.05 -22.22 3.24
C ASN A 159 -13.61 -22.46 4.69
N VAL A 160 -14.52 -22.25 5.63
CA VAL A 160 -14.39 -22.73 7.01
C VAL A 160 -15.66 -23.51 7.35
N ALA A 161 -15.73 -24.73 6.85
CA ALA A 161 -16.67 -25.76 7.27
C ALA A 161 -15.87 -27.05 7.52
#